data_AF-A0A853FI87-F1
#
_entry.id   AF-A0A853FI87-F1
#
_cell.length_a   1.000
_cell.length_b   1.000
_cell.length_c   1.000
_cell.angle_alpha   90.00
_cell.angle_beta   90.00
_cell.angle_gamma   90.00
#
_symmetry.space_group_name_H-M   'P 1'
#
loop_
_entity.id
_entity.type
_entity.pdbx_description
1 polymer ?
#
loop_
_entity_poly.entity_id
_entity_poly.type
_entity_poly.pdbx_seq_one_letter_code
_entity_poly.pdbx_strand_id
1 'polypeptide(L)'
;MDWNWLYLALPLGLSVLFSFAVAGWRPQWPVWRTSLVSAAFLPAPIFVLGMLVVINVLLTPAEKCGVDACGMGAMAGMFFAGGALMLFLVGGAINFAIHALMNRS
;
A
#
# COMPACT_ATOMS: atom_id res chain seq x y z
N MET A 1 24.80 4.92 6.81
CA MET A 1 23.54 5.68 6.76
C MET A 1 22.52 4.77 6.10
N ASP A 2 21.67 4.16 6.92
CA ASP A 2 20.80 3.06 6.51
C ASP A 2 19.56 3.62 5.80
N TRP A 3 19.64 3.65 4.46
CA TRP A 3 18.57 4.11 3.56
C TRP A 3 17.23 3.38 3.77
N ASN A 4 17.23 2.22 4.44
CA ASN A 4 16.03 1.44 4.77
C ASN A 4 14.98 2.23 5.56
N TRP A 5 15.39 3.14 6.44
CA TRP A 5 14.44 3.93 7.23
C TRP A 5 13.68 4.95 6.40
N LEU A 6 14.33 5.53 5.39
CA LEU A 6 13.70 6.49 4.47
C LEU A 6 12.58 5.82 3.67
N TYR A 7 12.80 4.61 3.16
CA TYR A 7 11.78 3.87 2.39
C TYR A 7 10.56 3.46 3.21
N LEU A 8 10.70 3.27 4.52
CA LEU A 8 9.59 2.95 5.42
C LEU A 8 8.88 4.22 5.93
N ALA A 9 9.64 5.26 6.27
CA ALA A 9 9.10 6.48 6.86
C ALA A 9 8.31 7.33 5.84
N LEU A 10 8.73 7.36 4.56
CA LEU A 10 8.06 8.14 3.52
C LEU A 10 6.61 7.71 3.25
N PRO A 11 6.30 6.42 2.97
CA PRO A 11 4.93 5.99 2.71
C PRO A 11 4.04 6.12 3.95
N LEU A 12 4.59 5.85 5.14
CA LEU A 12 3.87 6.01 6.40
C LEU A 12 3.56 7.49 6.68
N GLY A 13 4.54 8.38 6.55
CA GLY A 13 4.35 9.82 6.74
C GLY A 13 3.34 10.42 5.75
N LEU A 14 3.41 10.02 4.48
CA LEU A 14 2.43 10.41 3.46
C LEU A 14 1.02 9.93 3.82
N SER A 15 0.87 8.69 4.31
CA SER A 15 -0.43 8.15 4.70
C SER A 15 -1.07 8.94 5.86
N VAL A 16 -0.27 9.44 6.80
CA VAL A 16 -0.73 10.26 7.92
C VAL A 16 -1.16 11.64 7.43
N LEU A 17 -0.33 12.31 6.61
CA LEU A 17 -0.69 13.60 6.00
C LEU A 17 -1.97 13.49 5.18
N PHE A 18 -2.10 12.41 4.41
CA PHE A 18 -3.31 12.15 3.62
C PHE A 18 -4.52 11.90 4.52
N SER A 19 -4.34 11.24 5.67
CA SER A 19 -5.42 11.05 6.62
C SER A 19 -5.93 12.37 7.21
N PHE A 20 -5.05 13.33 7.49
CA PHE A 20 -5.45 14.67 7.94
C PHE A 20 -6.19 15.44 6.85
N ALA A 21 -5.72 15.36 5.59
CA ALA A 21 -6.40 15.98 4.46
C ALA A 21 -7.81 15.40 4.25
N VAL A 22 -7.96 14.07 4.29
CA VAL A 22 -9.27 13.40 4.13
C VAL A 22 -10.20 13.71 5.30
N ALA A 23 -9.68 13.77 6.53
CA ALA A 23 -10.45 14.17 7.71
C ALA A 23 -10.97 15.62 7.58
N GLY A 24 -10.16 16.54 7.05
CA GLY A 24 -10.58 17.92 6.79
C GLY A 24 -11.61 18.04 5.66
N TRP A 25 -11.54 17.18 4.64
CA TRP A 25 -12.44 17.25 3.46
C TRP A 25 -13.78 16.54 3.67
N ARG A 26 -13.81 15.50 4.52
CA ARG A 26 -15.02 14.72 4.85
C ARG A 26 -15.14 14.48 6.36
N PRO A 27 -15.41 15.53 7.17
CA PRO A 27 -15.45 15.42 8.64
C PRO A 27 -16.60 14.56 9.18
N GLN A 28 -17.64 14.32 8.39
CA GLN A 28 -18.80 13.49 8.75
C GLN A 28 -18.55 11.97 8.65
N TRP A 29 -17.36 11.54 8.21
CA TRP A 29 -17.06 10.12 8.08
C TRP A 29 -16.70 9.46 9.41
N PRO A 30 -17.11 8.20 9.63
CA PRO A 30 -16.68 7.46 10.80
C PRO A 30 -15.16 7.18 10.70
N VAL A 31 -14.47 7.25 11.84
CA VAL A 31 -13.00 7.12 11.98
C VAL A 31 -12.42 5.93 11.20
N TRP A 32 -13.11 4.79 11.20
CA TRP A 32 -12.67 3.59 10.49
C TRP A 32 -12.65 3.78 8.96
N ARG A 33 -13.61 4.51 8.38
CA ARG A 33 -13.63 4.81 6.94
C ARG A 33 -12.49 5.73 6.54
N THR A 34 -12.29 6.79 7.30
CA THR A 34 -11.24 7.79 7.04
C THR A 34 -9.87 7.12 7.09
N SER A 35 -9.64 6.24 8.08
CA SER A 35 -8.40 5.49 8.25
C SER A 35 -8.14 4.47 7.14
N LEU A 36 -9.17 3.75 6.68
CA LEU A 36 -9.03 2.81 5.57
C LEU A 36 -8.78 3.52 4.23
N VAL A 37 -9.49 4.61 3.95
CA VAL A 37 -9.34 5.34 2.68
C VAL A 37 -7.98 6.01 2.58
N SER A 38 -7.48 6.60 3.67
CA SER A 38 -6.14 7.20 3.70
C SER A 38 -5.03 6.14 3.62
N ALA A 39 -5.20 5.02 4.31
CA ALA A 39 -4.27 3.90 4.24
C ALA A 39 -4.29 3.19 2.88
N ALA A 40 -5.41 3.19 2.15
CA ALA A 40 -5.53 2.53 0.84
C ALA A 40 -4.91 3.33 -0.32
N PHE A 41 -4.82 4.65 -0.22
CA PHE A 41 -4.48 5.51 -1.36
C PHE A 41 -3.14 5.16 -2.03
N LEU A 42 -2.11 4.88 -1.24
CA LEU A 42 -0.78 4.51 -1.74
C LEU A 42 -0.61 3.00 -2.06
N PRO A 43 -1.01 2.07 -1.17
CA PRO A 43 -0.81 0.65 -1.41
C PRO A 43 -1.77 0.06 -2.45
N ALA A 44 -2.99 0.60 -2.63
CA ALA A 44 -3.93 0.10 -3.63
C ALA A 44 -3.36 0.13 -5.07
N PRO A 45 -2.82 1.25 -5.59
CA PRO A 45 -2.24 1.26 -6.94
C PRO A 45 -1.00 0.35 -7.05
N ILE A 46 -0.18 0.24 -6.00
CA ILE A 46 0.97 -0.67 -5.98
C ILE A 46 0.52 -2.13 -6.06
N PHE A 47 -0.53 -2.48 -5.32
CA PHE A 47 -1.13 -3.82 -5.36
C PHE A 47 -1.71 -4.14 -6.74
N VAL A 48 -2.44 -3.20 -7.34
CA VAL A 48 -3.01 -3.36 -8.69
C VAL A 48 -1.91 -3.53 -9.73
N LEU A 49 -0.86 -2.70 -9.69
CA LEU A 49 0.27 -2.82 -10.61
C LEU A 49 1.03 -4.14 -10.42
N GLY A 50 1.27 -4.56 -9.17
CA GLY A 50 1.88 -5.85 -8.87
C GLY A 50 1.07 -7.03 -9.42
N MET A 51 -0.25 -7.00 -9.23
CA MET A 51 -1.15 -8.02 -9.80
C MET A 51 -1.19 -7.99 -11.32
N LEU A 52 -1.17 -6.81 -11.96
CA LEU A 52 -1.10 -6.69 -13.41
C LEU A 52 0.19 -7.30 -13.97
N VAL A 53 1.32 -7.13 -13.28
CA VAL A 53 2.59 -7.77 -13.66
C VAL A 53 2.45 -9.30 -13.58
N VAL A 54 1.90 -9.84 -12.49
CA VAL A 54 1.66 -11.29 -12.36
C VAL A 54 0.74 -11.81 -13.47
N ILE A 55 -0.38 -11.12 -13.75
CA ILE A 55 -1.32 -11.50 -14.79
C ILE A 55 -0.65 -11.47 -16.17
N ASN A 56 0.12 -10.43 -16.48
CA ASN A 56 0.83 -10.30 -17.76
C ASN A 56 1.86 -11.42 -17.94
N VAL A 57 2.61 -11.75 -16.89
CA VAL A 57 3.55 -12.88 -16.87
C VAL A 57 2.82 -14.21 -17.11
N LEU A 58 1.68 -14.44 -16.46
CA LEU A 58 0.87 -15.66 -16.63
C LEU A 58 0.25 -15.80 -18.02
N LEU A 59 -0.10 -14.68 -18.67
CA LEU A 59 -0.66 -14.65 -20.02
C LEU A 59 0.42 -14.69 -21.12
N THR A 60 1.69 -14.48 -20.76
CA THR A 60 2.79 -14.50 -21.73
C THR A 60 3.23 -15.95 -21.99
N PRO A 61 3.20 -16.43 -23.25
CA PRO A 61 3.64 -17.78 -23.55
C PRO A 61 5.14 -17.96 -23.23
N ALA A 62 5.49 -19.12 -22.66
CA ALA A 62 6.82 -19.42 -22.15
C ALA A 62 7.94 -19.25 -23.19
N GLU A 63 7.63 -19.44 -24.48
CA GLU A 63 8.56 -19.22 -25.60
C GLU A 63 9.03 -17.77 -25.75
N LYS A 64 8.25 -16.79 -25.27
CA LYS A 64 8.59 -15.36 -25.39
C LYS A 64 9.29 -14.78 -24.15
N CYS A 65 9.09 -15.41 -22.99
CA CYS A 65 9.48 -14.87 -21.71
C CYS A 65 10.73 -15.55 -21.13
N GLY A 66 11.02 -16.79 -21.53
CA GLY A 66 12.02 -17.62 -20.86
C GLY A 66 11.55 -18.01 -19.44
N VAL A 67 11.78 -19.25 -19.04
CA VAL A 67 11.23 -19.81 -17.80
C VAL A 67 11.70 -19.01 -16.57
N ASP A 68 12.97 -18.57 -16.56
CA ASP A 68 13.56 -17.79 -15.47
C ASP A 68 13.03 -16.35 -15.39
N ALA A 69 12.82 -15.67 -16.51
CA ALA A 69 12.35 -14.28 -16.48
C ALA A 69 10.87 -14.21 -16.10
N CYS A 70 10.07 -15.18 -16.53
CA CYS A 70 8.68 -15.31 -16.09
C CYS A 70 8.59 -15.68 -14.60
N GLY A 71 9.46 -16.56 -14.10
CA GLY A 71 9.57 -16.85 -12.68
C GLY A 71 9.92 -15.61 -11.84
N MET A 72 10.91 -14.82 -12.28
CA MET A 72 11.29 -13.58 -11.60
C MET A 72 10.19 -12.51 -11.67
N GLY A 73 9.52 -12.37 -12.80
CA GLY A 73 8.42 -11.41 -12.96
C GLY A 73 7.23 -11.73 -12.05
N ALA A 74 6.84 -13.01 -11.96
CA ALA A 74 5.78 -13.47 -11.05
C ALA A 74 6.17 -13.26 -9.58
N MET A 75 7.40 -13.60 -9.20
CA MET A 75 7.90 -13.38 -7.83
C MET A 75 7.92 -11.90 -7.46
N ALA A 76 8.45 -11.04 -8.34
CA ALA A 76 8.49 -9.59 -8.10
C ALA A 76 7.08 -9.03 -7.94
N GLY A 77 6.15 -9.39 -8.82
CA GLY A 77 4.75 -8.96 -8.74
C GLY A 77 4.07 -9.39 -7.43
N MET A 78 4.29 -10.64 -7.00
CA MET A 78 3.80 -11.13 -5.70
C MET A 78 4.45 -10.42 -4.51
N PHE A 79 5.75 -10.09 -4.58
CA PHE A 79 6.45 -9.36 -3.53
C PHE A 79 5.91 -7.93 -3.38
N PHE A 80 5.67 -7.23 -4.48
CA PHE A 80 5.07 -5.89 -4.46
C PHE A 80 3.62 -5.92 -3.96
N ALA A 81 2.83 -6.91 -4.39
CA ALA A 81 1.46 -7.08 -3.90
C ALA A 81 1.42 -7.40 -2.39
N GLY A 82 2.28 -8.31 -1.93
CA GLY A 82 2.41 -8.65 -0.51
C GLY A 82 2.91 -7.48 0.35
N GLY A 83 3.89 -6.72 -0.15
CA GLY A 83 4.39 -5.51 0.49
C GLY A 83 3.33 -4.41 0.60
N ALA A 84 2.55 -4.21 -0.46
CA ALA A 84 1.43 -3.27 -0.44
C ALA A 84 0.35 -3.65 0.58
N LEU A 85 0.02 -4.94 0.71
CA LEU A 85 -0.90 -5.44 1.73
C LEU A 85 -0.39 -5.18 3.15
N MET A 86 0.89 -5.45 3.42
CA MET A 86 1.52 -5.13 4.70
C MET A 86 1.46 -3.63 5.01
N LEU A 87 1.80 -2.77 4.05
CA LEU A 87 1.73 -1.31 4.21
C LEU A 87 0.30 -0.82 4.46
N PHE A 88 -0.69 -1.43 3.81
CA PHE A 88 -2.10 -1.11 4.05
C PHE A 88 -2.53 -1.45 5.48
N LEU A 89 -2.18 -2.65 5.97
CA LEU A 89 -2.52 -3.07 7.34
C LEU A 89 -1.84 -2.20 8.39
N VAL A 90 -0.53 -1.95 8.23
CA VAL A 90 0.25 -1.13 9.17
C VAL A 90 -0.19 0.32 9.12
N GLY A 91 -0.35 0.91 7.94
CA GLY A 91 -0.83 2.29 7.77
C GLY A 91 -2.25 2.47 8.30
N GLY A 92 -3.13 1.49 8.08
CA GLY A 92 -4.50 1.49 8.62
C GLY A 92 -4.50 1.45 10.15
N ALA A 93 -3.69 0.59 10.76
CA ALA A 93 -3.56 0.49 12.22
C ALA A 93 -3.01 1.78 12.84
N ILE A 94 -1.99 2.39 12.21
CA ILE A 94 -1.40 3.65 12.67
C ILE A 94 -2.41 4.80 12.58
N ASN A 95 -3.09 4.96 11.43
CA ASN A 95 -4.10 6.01 11.26
C ASN A 95 -5.27 5.83 12.23
N PHE A 96 -5.71 4.58 12.45
CA PHE A 96 -6.76 4.30 13.42
C PHE A 96 -6.31 4.65 14.84
N ALA A 97 -5.10 4.29 15.24
CA ALA A 97 -4.55 4.64 16.55
C ALA A 97 -4.44 6.16 16.73
N ILE A 98 -3.98 6.89 15.71
CA ILE A 98 -3.89 8.35 15.73
C ILE A 98 -5.27 8.98 15.94
N HIS A 99 -6.27 8.57 15.17
CA HIS A 99 -7.65 9.07 15.34
C HIS A 99 -8.26 8.66 16.68
N ALA A 100 -8.00 7.45 17.17
CA ALA A 100 -8.46 7.00 18.47
C ALA A 100 -7.86 7.80 19.64
N LEU A 101 -6.59 8.23 19.50
CA LEU A 101 -5.94 9.11 20.48
C LEU A 101 -6.50 10.53 20.43
N MET A 102 -6.73 11.09 19.24
CA MET A 102 -7.30 12.43 19.08
C MET A 102 -8.74 12.54 19.57
N ASN A 103 -9.52 11.46 19.50
CA ASN A 103 -10.91 11.46 19.96
C ASN A 103 -11.07 11.25 21.48
N ARG A 104 -9.96 11.04 22.22
CA ARG A 104 -9.95 10.90 23.68
C ARG A 104 -9.61 12.20 24.43
N SER A 105 -9.15 13.24 23.74
CA SER A 105 -8.93 14.59 24.28
C SER A 105 -10.16 15.46 24.08
#